data_AF-G4ZLZ6-F1
#
_entry.id   AF-G4ZLZ6-F1
#
_cell.length_a   1.000
_cell.length_b   1.000
_cell.length_c   1.000
_cell.angle_alpha   90.00
_cell.angle_beta   90.00
_cell.angle_gamma   90.00
#
_symmetry.space_group_name_H-M   'P 1'
#
loop_
_entity.id
_entity.type
_entity.pdbx_description
1 polymer ?
#
loop_
_entity_poly.entity_id
_entity_poly.type
_entity_poly.pdbx_seq_one_letter_code
_entity_poly.pdbx_strand_id
1 'polypeptide(L)'
;MTTTPQALLTVGLAVKNYVGTEVTEKTVKEEWDKFNLMCINLPKDKSSKRLNVLIVCATAYGYHLRLKFAGPHSKSVVYASSASSGDDIINEIILLNLSTPDLRAEFFGLQDDSDLKAVLESMIAKVQERFITTRAQ
;
A
#
# COMPACT_ATOMS: atom_id res chain seq x y z
N MET A 1 9.89 24.37 29.83
CA MET A 1 8.98 23.76 28.82
C MET A 1 9.73 22.63 28.17
N THR A 2 9.38 21.37 28.44
CA THR A 2 9.99 20.21 27.78
C THR A 2 9.37 20.07 26.39
N THR A 3 10.10 20.47 25.36
CA THR A 3 9.71 20.19 23.97
C THR A 3 9.77 18.69 23.76
N THR A 4 8.62 18.03 23.64
CA THR A 4 8.54 16.64 23.18
C THR A 4 9.30 16.55 21.86
N PRO A 5 10.28 15.64 21.69
CA PRO A 5 10.96 15.50 20.42
C PRO A 5 9.92 15.19 19.35
N GLN A 6 9.71 16.11 18.41
CA GLN A 6 8.81 15.86 17.28
C GLN A 6 9.43 14.74 16.44
N ALA A 7 8.72 13.62 16.35
CA ALA A 7 9.06 12.58 15.40
C ALA A 7 8.72 13.08 14.00
N LEU A 8 9.68 13.00 13.08
CA LEU A 8 9.45 13.32 11.68
C LEU A 8 8.88 12.08 10.99
N LEU A 9 7.63 12.16 10.54
CA LEU A 9 6.98 11.08 9.81
C LEU A 9 7.36 11.15 8.33
N THR A 10 7.98 10.08 7.82
CA THR A 10 8.17 9.83 6.39
C THR A 10 7.15 8.80 5.95
N VAL A 11 6.32 9.12 4.96
CA VAL A 11 5.36 8.17 4.39
C VAL A 11 5.75 7.84 2.95
N GLY A 12 5.92 6.55 2.67
CA GLY A 12 5.99 6.02 1.31
C GLY A 12 4.63 5.50 0.91
N LEU A 13 4.18 5.82 -0.30
CA LEU A 13 2.94 5.31 -0.86
C LEU A 13 3.23 4.51 -2.14
N ALA A 14 3.02 3.20 -2.08
CA ALA A 14 3.09 2.30 -3.21
C ALA A 14 1.66 1.95 -3.66
N VAL A 15 1.17 2.62 -4.70
CA VAL A 15 -0.11 2.28 -5.32
C VAL A 15 0.13 1.22 -6.39
N LYS A 16 -0.30 -0.01 -6.13
CA LYS A 16 -0.18 -1.13 -7.04
C LYS A 16 -1.53 -1.51 -7.59
N ASN A 17 -1.90 -0.85 -8.68
CA ASN A 17 -3.05 -1.23 -9.48
C ASN A 17 -2.59 -2.16 -10.62
N TYR A 18 -2.19 -3.37 -10.26
CA TYR A 18 -1.79 -4.35 -11.26
C TYR A 18 -3.02 -5.13 -11.69
N VAL A 19 -3.63 -4.65 -12.75
CA VAL A 19 -4.61 -5.45 -13.46
C VAL A 19 -3.98 -6.78 -13.89
N GLY A 20 -4.58 -7.89 -13.46
CA GLY A 20 -4.19 -9.24 -13.87
C GLY A 20 -2.94 -9.80 -13.18
N THR A 21 -2.37 -9.13 -12.19
CA THR A 21 -1.35 -9.71 -11.29
C THR A 21 -1.57 -9.26 -9.86
N GLU A 22 -1.72 -10.22 -8.96
CA GLU A 22 -1.94 -9.97 -7.55
C GLU A 22 -0.66 -9.40 -6.88
N VAL A 23 -0.83 -8.51 -5.90
CA VAL A 23 0.29 -8.10 -5.03
C VAL A 23 0.67 -9.26 -4.13
N THR A 24 1.93 -9.67 -4.19
CA THR A 24 2.49 -10.78 -3.40
C THR A 24 3.46 -10.25 -2.34
N GLU A 25 3.91 -11.13 -1.44
CA GLU A 25 4.97 -10.80 -0.48
C GLU A 25 6.27 -10.36 -1.18
N LYS A 26 6.57 -10.92 -2.35
CA LYS A 26 7.68 -10.48 -3.19
C LYS A 26 7.50 -9.02 -3.64
N THR A 27 6.31 -8.65 -4.10
CA THR A 27 5.99 -7.27 -4.48
C THR A 27 6.14 -6.31 -3.30
N VAL A 28 5.66 -6.70 -2.11
CA VAL A 28 5.82 -5.90 -0.90
C VAL A 28 7.30 -5.71 -0.56
N LYS A 29 8.11 -6.77 -0.67
CA LYS A 29 9.56 -6.71 -0.47
C LYS A 29 10.26 -5.78 -1.47
N GLU A 30 9.91 -5.83 -2.74
CA GLU A 30 10.49 -4.95 -3.77
C GLU A 30 10.18 -3.46 -3.51
N GLU A 31 8.96 -3.15 -3.07
CA GLU A 31 8.60 -1.77 -2.70
C GLU A 31 9.25 -1.34 -1.39
N TRP A 32 9.41 -2.27 -0.46
CA TRP A 32 10.19 -2.07 0.76
C TRP A 32 11.64 -1.75 0.45
N ASP A 33 12.32 -2.51 -0.42
CA ASP A 33 13.71 -2.26 -0.84
C ASP A 33 13.87 -0.84 -1.42
N LYS A 34 12.95 -0.44 -2.31
CA LYS A 34 12.94 0.90 -2.92
C LYS A 34 12.75 2.01 -1.88
N PHE A 35 11.76 1.85 -1.00
CA PHE A 35 11.46 2.84 0.03
C PHE A 35 12.56 2.91 1.08
N ASN A 36 13.20 1.78 1.43
CA ASN A 36 14.30 1.75 2.37
C ASN A 36 15.51 2.51 1.80
N LEU A 37 15.84 2.28 0.52
CA LEU A 37 16.89 3.04 -0.17
C LEU A 37 16.59 4.55 -0.18
N MET A 38 15.34 4.94 -0.40
CA MET A 38 14.93 6.33 -0.33
C MET A 38 15.15 6.90 1.08
N CYS A 39 14.74 6.17 2.12
CA CYS A 39 14.86 6.58 3.52
C CYS A 39 16.33 6.71 3.97
N ILE A 40 17.21 5.81 3.52
CA ILE A 40 18.66 5.86 3.78
C ILE A 40 19.28 7.16 3.24
N ASN A 41 18.79 7.63 2.08
CA ASN A 41 19.29 8.82 1.41
C ASN A 41 18.65 10.13 1.92
N LEU A 42 17.70 10.07 2.84
CA LEU A 42 17.14 11.28 3.45
C LEU A 42 18.18 11.98 4.33
N PRO A 43 18.16 13.33 4.41
CA PRO A 43 19.07 14.07 5.28
C PRO A 43 19.04 13.54 6.71
N LYS A 44 20.20 13.12 7.21
CA LYS A 44 20.37 12.66 8.60
C LYS A 44 20.33 13.84 9.55
N ASP A 45 19.15 14.37 9.79
CA ASP A 45 18.96 15.41 10.78
C ASP A 45 19.06 14.75 12.17
N LYS A 46 20.13 15.10 12.90
CA LYS A 46 20.56 14.37 14.11
C LYS A 46 19.59 14.53 15.28
N SER A 47 18.66 15.48 15.22
CA SER A 47 17.73 15.81 16.31
C SER A 47 16.35 15.15 16.18
N SER A 48 15.95 14.72 14.98
CA SER A 48 14.61 14.20 14.73
C SER A 48 14.60 12.67 14.67
N LYS A 49 13.89 12.03 15.59
CA LYS A 49 13.52 10.60 15.42
C LYS A 49 12.62 10.50 14.19
N ARG A 50 12.97 9.67 13.22
CA ARG A 50 12.14 9.45 12.03
C ARG A 50 11.26 8.22 12.24
N LEU A 51 9.99 8.35 11.88
CA LEU A 51 9.07 7.23 11.72
C LEU A 51 8.85 7.06 10.22
N ASN A 52 9.35 5.97 9.63
CA ASN A 52 9.22 5.69 8.21
C ASN A 52 8.17 4.58 8.01
N VAL A 53 7.07 4.92 7.35
CA VAL A 53 5.93 4.02 7.12
C VAL A 53 5.74 3.82 5.63
N LEU A 54 5.72 2.57 5.18
CA LEU A 54 5.36 2.21 3.81
C LEU A 54 3.89 1.79 3.75
N ILE A 55 3.09 2.48 2.96
CA ILE A 55 1.71 2.11 2.67
C ILE A 55 1.65 1.47 1.29
N VAL A 56 1.20 0.21 1.21
CA VAL A 56 0.98 -0.49 -0.06
C VAL A 56 -0.51 -0.63 -0.29
N CYS A 57 -1.04 0.08 -1.29
CA CYS A 57 -2.45 0.04 -1.67
C CYS A 57 -2.62 -0.83 -2.91
N ALA A 58 -3.50 -1.83 -2.86
CA ALA A 58 -3.74 -2.69 -4.02
C ALA A 58 -5.20 -3.13 -4.19
N THR A 59 -5.58 -3.29 -5.45
CA THR A 59 -6.89 -3.81 -5.88
C THR A 59 -6.94 -5.34 -5.92
N ALA A 60 -5.79 -6.01 -5.80
CA ALA A 60 -5.70 -7.47 -5.73
C ALA A 60 -4.48 -7.90 -4.90
N TYR A 61 -4.68 -8.86 -4.01
CA TYR A 61 -3.63 -9.44 -3.15
C TYR A 61 -3.59 -10.95 -3.35
N GLY A 62 -2.37 -11.49 -3.38
CA GLY A 62 -2.12 -12.92 -3.50
C GLY A 62 -2.59 -13.67 -2.26
N TYR A 63 -2.82 -14.98 -2.41
CA TYR A 63 -3.41 -15.83 -1.37
C TYR A 63 -2.87 -15.56 0.05
N HIS A 64 -1.54 -15.57 0.22
CA HIS A 64 -0.90 -15.37 1.53
C HIS A 64 -1.15 -13.98 2.13
N LEU A 65 -1.16 -12.92 1.32
CA LEU A 65 -1.46 -11.57 1.79
C LEU A 65 -2.95 -11.38 2.04
N ARG A 66 -3.80 -12.00 1.21
CA ARG A 66 -5.25 -11.98 1.39
C ARG A 66 -5.66 -12.59 2.72
N LEU A 67 -5.02 -13.68 3.15
CA LEU A 67 -5.26 -14.30 4.45
C LEU A 67 -4.91 -13.40 5.65
N LYS A 68 -4.03 -12.39 5.48
CA LYS A 68 -3.69 -11.46 6.55
C LYS A 68 -4.80 -10.45 6.82
N PHE A 69 -5.67 -10.19 5.85
CA PHE A 69 -6.90 -9.44 6.08
C PHE A 69 -7.88 -10.38 6.80
N ALA A 70 -8.13 -10.13 8.10
CA ALA A 70 -8.99 -10.93 8.97
C ALA A 70 -10.49 -10.87 8.58
N GLY A 71 -10.81 -11.29 7.36
CA GLY A 71 -12.12 -11.18 6.73
C GLY A 71 -12.11 -10.23 5.50
N PRO A 72 -13.07 -10.40 4.58
CA PRO A 72 -13.14 -9.64 3.32
C PRO A 72 -13.35 -8.12 3.51
N HIS A 73 -13.72 -7.68 4.71
CA HIS A 73 -13.92 -6.27 5.07
C HIS A 73 -12.77 -5.65 5.88
N SER A 74 -11.69 -6.39 6.13
CA SER A 74 -10.52 -5.80 6.78
C SER A 74 -9.85 -4.83 5.81
N LYS A 75 -9.83 -3.55 6.19
CA LYS A 75 -9.41 -2.39 5.38
C LYS A 75 -7.90 -2.27 5.31
N SER A 76 -7.22 -2.71 6.36
CA SER A 76 -5.79 -2.57 6.49
C SER A 76 -5.20 -3.67 7.36
N VAL A 77 -3.96 -4.04 7.11
CA VAL A 77 -3.18 -4.88 8.02
C VAL A 77 -1.76 -4.36 8.12
N VAL A 78 -1.22 -4.36 9.34
CA VAL A 78 0.21 -4.11 9.56
C VAL A 78 0.97 -5.36 9.12
N TYR A 79 1.76 -5.23 8.07
CA TYR A 79 2.61 -6.28 7.55
C TYR A 79 3.95 -6.26 8.29
N ALA A 80 4.10 -7.18 9.25
CA ALA A 80 5.39 -7.43 9.87
C ALA A 80 6.35 -7.97 8.81
N SER A 81 7.36 -7.17 8.46
CA SER A 81 8.51 -7.67 7.71
C SER A 81 9.33 -8.56 8.64
N SER A 82 9.47 -9.84 8.31
CA SER A 82 10.39 -10.74 9.00
C SER A 82 11.85 -10.53 8.59
N ALA A 83 12.11 -9.65 7.63
CA ALA A 83 13.46 -9.18 7.35
C ALA A 83 13.83 -8.21 8.47
N SER A 84 14.58 -8.72 9.43
CA SER A 84 15.38 -7.96 10.37
C SER A 84 16.83 -8.06 9.91
N SER A 85 17.17 -7.36 8.83
CA SER A 85 18.56 -7.02 8.55
C SER A 85 18.87 -5.73 9.32
N GLY A 86 20.06 -5.63 9.91
CA GLY A 86 20.43 -4.53 10.81
C GLY A 86 20.41 -3.11 10.21
N ASP A 87 20.05 -2.97 8.93
CA ASP A 87 20.00 -1.72 8.16
C ASP A 87 18.56 -1.26 7.84
N ASP A 88 17.54 -1.87 8.45
CA ASP A 88 16.15 -1.58 8.14
C ASP A 88 15.69 -0.30 8.85
N ILE A 89 15.49 0.78 8.08
CA ILE A 89 15.03 2.09 8.60
C ILE A 89 13.51 2.23 8.51
N ILE A 90 12.82 1.29 7.84
CA ILE A 90 11.36 1.25 7.78
C ILE A 90 10.82 0.68 9.09
N ASN A 91 9.96 1.43 9.76
CA ASN A 91 9.36 1.03 11.02
C ASN A 91 8.15 0.14 10.82
N GLU A 92 7.33 0.45 9.82
CA GLU A 92 6.08 -0.26 9.57
C GLU A 92 5.75 -0.33 8.08
N ILE A 93 5.11 -1.44 7.70
CA ILE A 93 4.48 -1.60 6.39
C ILE A 93 2.99 -1.80 6.64
N ILE A 94 2.15 -1.00 5.98
CA ILE A 94 0.70 -1.09 6.07
C ILE A 94 0.17 -1.50 4.70
N LEU A 95 -0.54 -2.62 4.63
CA LEU A 95 -1.26 -3.01 3.42
C LEU A 95 -2.68 -2.45 3.49
N LEU A 96 -3.10 -1.71 2.47
CA LEU A 96 -4.46 -1.18 2.35
C LEU A 96 -5.25 -1.95 1.32
N ASN A 97 -6.34 -2.55 1.77
CA ASN A 97 -7.20 -3.39 0.97
C ASN A 97 -8.16 -2.55 0.12
N LEU A 98 -7.93 -2.51 -1.19
CA LEU A 98 -8.82 -1.86 -2.17
C LEU A 98 -9.49 -2.89 -3.09
N SER A 99 -9.63 -4.15 -2.64
CA SER A 99 -10.10 -5.24 -3.48
C SER A 99 -11.58 -5.18 -3.84
N THR A 100 -12.42 -4.59 -2.98
CA THR A 100 -13.87 -4.49 -3.22
C THR A 100 -14.28 -3.05 -3.57
N PRO A 101 -15.39 -2.87 -4.32
CA PRO A 101 -15.93 -1.55 -4.61
C PRO A 101 -16.23 -0.72 -3.36
N ASP A 102 -16.69 -1.36 -2.28
CA ASP A 102 -17.03 -0.66 -1.04
C ASP A 102 -15.79 -0.17 -0.30
N LEU A 103 -14.72 -0.96 -0.29
CA LEU A 103 -13.43 -0.54 0.28
C LEU A 103 -12.80 0.61 -0.51
N ARG A 104 -12.93 0.59 -1.84
CA ARG A 104 -12.53 1.71 -2.70
C ARG A 104 -13.36 2.95 -2.45
N ALA A 105 -14.68 2.81 -2.43
CA ALA A 105 -15.58 3.93 -2.17
C ALA A 105 -15.30 4.56 -0.81
N GLU A 106 -15.02 3.76 0.22
CA GLU A 106 -14.62 4.29 1.52
C GLU A 106 -13.30 5.04 1.47
N PHE A 107 -12.28 4.44 0.87
CA PHE A 107 -10.95 5.04 0.77
C PHE A 107 -10.96 6.38 0.02
N PHE A 108 -11.75 6.47 -1.05
CA PHE A 108 -11.86 7.68 -1.87
C PHE A 108 -12.96 8.66 -1.39
N GLY A 109 -13.69 8.33 -0.32
CA GLY A 109 -14.76 9.20 0.20
C GLY A 109 -15.99 9.29 -0.72
N LEU A 110 -16.30 8.23 -1.46
CA LEU A 110 -17.36 8.15 -2.48
C LEU A 110 -18.65 7.48 -1.95
N GLN A 111 -18.88 7.46 -0.64
CA GLN A 111 -20.03 6.76 -0.05
C GLN A 111 -21.37 7.36 -0.50
N ASP A 112 -21.41 8.67 -0.69
CA ASP A 112 -22.60 9.42 -1.06
C ASP A 112 -22.64 9.81 -2.56
N ASP A 113 -21.67 9.35 -3.36
CA ASP A 113 -21.54 9.67 -4.79
C ASP A 113 -21.59 8.39 -5.64
N SER A 114 -22.81 7.93 -5.93
CA SER A 114 -23.05 6.71 -6.69
C SER A 114 -22.53 6.79 -8.13
N ASP A 115 -22.54 7.99 -8.72
CA ASP A 115 -22.12 8.20 -10.11
C ASP A 115 -20.59 8.13 -10.22
N LEU A 116 -19.88 8.81 -9.33
CA LEU A 116 -18.42 8.76 -9.29
C LEU A 116 -17.91 7.37 -8.88
N LYS A 117 -18.62 6.69 -7.96
CA LYS A 117 -18.38 5.27 -7.65
C LYS A 117 -18.52 4.41 -8.92
N ALA A 118 -19.61 4.55 -9.67
CA ALA A 118 -19.82 3.78 -10.91
C ALA A 118 -18.76 4.07 -11.99
N VAL A 119 -18.34 5.33 -12.14
CA VAL A 119 -17.26 5.72 -13.07
C VAL A 119 -15.95 5.08 -12.68
N LEU A 120 -15.56 5.14 -11.40
CA LEU A 120 -14.34 4.51 -10.88
C LEU A 120 -14.33 3.01 -11.17
N GLU A 121 -15.45 2.33 -10.87
CA GLU A 121 -15.58 0.90 -11.10
C GLU A 121 -15.53 0.53 -12.59
N SER A 122 -16.18 1.33 -13.45
CA SER A 122 -16.10 1.16 -14.90
C SER A 122 -14.68 1.34 -15.43
N MET A 123 -13.93 2.32 -14.91
CA MET A 123 -12.53 2.52 -15.30
C MET A 123 -11.66 1.35 -14.86
N ILE A 124 -11.84 0.84 -13.64
CA ILE A 124 -11.10 -0.33 -13.15
C ILE A 124 -11.41 -1.54 -14.03
N ALA A 125 -12.68 -1.82 -14.34
CA ALA A 125 -13.09 -2.93 -15.20
C ALA A 125 -12.53 -2.80 -16.63
N LYS A 126 -12.56 -1.60 -17.23
CA LYS A 126 -12.00 -1.36 -18.57
C LYS A 126 -10.49 -1.56 -18.64
N VAL A 127 -9.77 -1.12 -17.60
CA VAL A 127 -8.34 -1.40 -17.50
C VAL A 127 -8.15 -2.91 -17.34
N GLN A 128 -9.01 -3.59 -16.55
CA GLN A 128 -9.01 -5.05 -16.40
C GLN A 128 -9.08 -5.82 -17.72
N GLU A 129 -10.05 -5.49 -18.56
CA GLU A 129 -10.25 -6.14 -19.86
C GLU A 129 -9.06 -5.92 -20.82
N ARG A 130 -8.58 -4.67 -20.94
CA ARG A 130 -7.50 -4.32 -21.89
C ARG A 130 -6.24 -5.15 -21.68
N PHE A 131 -5.84 -5.37 -20.43
CA PHE A 131 -4.63 -6.15 -20.12
C PHE A 131 -4.80 -7.66 -20.34
N ILE A 132 -6.01 -8.20 -20.18
CA ILE A 132 -6.30 -9.61 -20.51
C ILE A 132 -6.15 -9.79 -22.02
N THR A 133 -6.69 -8.87 -22.83
CA THR A 133 -6.58 -8.93 -24.29
C THR A 133 -5.13 -8.79 -24.77
N THR A 134 -4.32 -7.94 -24.14
CA THR A 134 -2.89 -7.77 -24.52
C THR A 134 -2.03 -8.99 -24.16
N ARG A 135 -2.39 -9.80 -23.15
CA ARG A 135 -1.64 -11.02 -22.79
C ARG A 135 -2.01 -12.26 -23.62
N ALA A 136 -3.11 -12.21 -24.36
CA ALA A 136 -3.58 -13.32 -25.20
C ALA A 136 -3.05 -13.25 -26.65
N GLN A 137 -2.19 -12.27 -26.96
CA GLN A 137 -1.50 -12.07 -28.23
C GLN A 137 -0.01 -12.37 -28.08
#